data_AF-A0A0R2NDX8-F1
#
_entry.id   AF-A0A0R2NDX8-F1
#
_cell.length_a   1.000
_cell.length_b   1.000
_cell.length_c   1.000
_cell.angle_alpha   90.00
_cell.angle_beta   90.00
_cell.angle_gamma   90.00
#
_symmetry.space_group_name_H-M   'P 1'
#
loop_
_entity.id
_entity.type
_entity.pdbx_description
1 polymer ?
#
loop_
_entity_poly.entity_id
_entity_poly.type
_entity_poly.pdbx_seq_one_letter_code
_entity_poly.pdbx_strand_id
1 'polypeptide(L)'
;MLIQILFGVGGHVYFKYGIITVTSQGLLNAVYLAIRFILIVLVSTVLTLSTSPLEISGAIESLLMPLKRFHFPVYELALMLSIALRFVPTLIDETERIMNAQRSRGADFSHGSLWTRIKKLIAILIPLFESAFGRADELAVAMEARGYRGGEGRSRYRVLQLQRMDWVAALIMIAFSILIILMRVWG
;
A
#
# COMPACT_ATOMS: atom_id res chain seq x y z
N MET A 1 -9.25 10.86 19.41
CA MET A 1 -9.29 10.50 20.84
C MET A 1 -9.51 11.74 21.71
N LEU A 2 -8.61 12.73 21.70
CA LEU A 2 -8.75 13.97 22.49
C LEU A 2 -10.04 14.76 22.19
N ILE A 3 -10.43 14.89 20.92
CA ILE A 3 -11.66 15.58 20.53
C ILE A 3 -12.92 14.89 21.08
N GLN A 4 -12.93 13.55 21.16
CA GLN A 4 -14.06 12.78 21.68
C GLN A 4 -14.22 12.90 23.20
N ILE A 5 -13.11 13.08 23.93
CA ILE A 5 -13.11 13.32 25.38
C ILE A 5 -13.62 14.73 25.71
N LEU A 6 -13.25 15.72 24.90
CA LEU A 6 -13.54 17.14 25.16
C LEU A 6 -14.93 17.58 24.68
N PHE A 7 -15.47 16.91 23.66
CA PHE A 7 -16.73 17.29 22.99
C PHE A 7 -17.75 16.14 22.90
N GLY A 8 -17.54 15.02 23.61
CA GLY A 8 -18.48 13.91 23.62
C GLY A 8 -19.82 14.31 24.22
N VAL A 9 -20.92 14.15 23.49
CA VAL A 9 -22.28 14.49 23.95
C VAL A 9 -22.98 13.22 24.45
N GLY A 10 -23.48 13.25 25.70
CA GLY A 10 -24.29 12.18 26.29
C GLY A 10 -23.67 11.50 27.53
N GLY A 11 -24.52 11.03 28.45
CA GLY A 11 -24.12 10.38 29.70
C GLY A 11 -23.85 11.35 30.87
N HIS A 12 -23.38 10.81 31.99
CA HIS A 12 -23.01 11.61 33.17
C HIS A 12 -21.80 12.51 32.87
N VAL A 13 -21.91 13.79 33.25
CA VAL A 13 -20.89 14.83 33.09
C VAL A 13 -20.00 14.84 34.33
N TYR A 14 -18.71 14.55 34.17
CA TYR A 14 -17.75 14.57 35.27
C TYR A 14 -17.12 15.95 35.46
N PHE A 15 -16.87 16.66 34.35
CA PHE A 15 -16.24 17.96 34.37
C PHE A 15 -16.80 18.83 33.25
N LYS A 16 -17.24 20.05 33.60
CA LYS A 16 -17.72 21.05 32.65
C LYS A 16 -17.00 22.36 32.91
N TYR A 17 -16.18 22.79 31.97
CA TYR A 17 -15.53 24.10 32.00
C TYR A 17 -15.60 24.74 30.62
N GLY A 18 -16.47 25.74 30.47
CA GLY A 18 -16.71 26.41 29.19
C GLY A 18 -17.24 25.48 28.09
N ILE A 19 -16.57 25.48 26.94
CA ILE A 19 -16.89 24.66 25.75
C ILE A 19 -16.47 23.18 25.97
N ILE A 20 -15.64 22.91 26.99
CA ILE A 20 -15.12 21.58 27.27
C ILE A 20 -16.05 20.85 28.25
N THR A 21 -16.64 19.76 27.79
CA THR A 21 -17.50 18.88 28.59
C THR A 21 -16.98 17.46 28.51
N VAL A 22 -16.47 16.95 29.63
CA VAL A 22 -16.03 15.57 29.74
C VAL A 22 -17.21 14.72 30.20
N THR A 23 -17.67 13.87 29.29
CA THR A 23 -18.79 12.96 29.53
C THR A 23 -18.32 11.51 29.60
N SER A 24 -19.03 10.69 30.38
CA SER A 24 -18.83 9.24 30.44
C SER A 24 -18.84 8.58 29.06
N GLN A 25 -19.78 8.97 28.19
CA GLN A 25 -19.86 8.43 26.83
C GLN A 25 -18.70 8.90 25.94
N GLY A 26 -18.27 10.16 26.09
CA GLY A 26 -17.09 10.69 25.39
C GLY A 26 -15.81 9.95 25.76
N LEU A 27 -15.65 9.58 27.03
CA LEU A 27 -14.52 8.78 27.51
C LEU A 27 -14.55 7.35 26.95
N LEU A 28 -15.70 6.66 27.03
CA LEU A 28 -15.85 5.31 26.48
C LEU A 28 -15.58 5.27 24.97
N ASN A 29 -16.16 6.21 24.21
CA ASN A 29 -15.92 6.29 22.77
C ASN A 29 -14.46 6.60 22.44
N ALA A 30 -13.80 7.44 23.24
CA ALA A 30 -12.38 7.72 23.06
C ALA A 30 -11.51 6.48 23.28
N VAL A 31 -11.82 5.65 24.28
CA VAL A 31 -11.15 4.36 24.51
C VAL A 31 -11.42 3.38 23.36
N TYR A 32 -12.67 3.27 22.88
CA TYR A 32 -12.99 2.43 21.72
C TYR A 32 -12.24 2.85 20.46
N LEU A 33 -12.15 4.15 20.18
CA LEU A 33 -11.36 4.66 19.06
C LEU A 33 -9.85 4.45 19.26
N ALA A 34 -9.36 4.50 20.50
CA ALA A 34 -7.98 4.21 20.83
C ALA A 34 -7.61 2.77 20.48
N ILE A 35 -8.38 1.82 21.01
CA ILE A 35 -8.18 0.39 20.75
C ILE A 35 -8.32 0.11 19.25
N ARG A 36 -9.33 0.67 18.57
CA ARG A 36 -9.52 0.49 17.12
C ARG A 36 -8.31 0.96 16.32
N PHE A 37 -7.77 2.13 16.64
CA PHE A 37 -6.61 2.66 15.91
C PHE A 37 -5.37 1.79 16.13
N ILE A 38 -5.11 1.36 17.37
CA ILE A 38 -4.01 0.44 17.68
C ILE A 38 -4.16 -0.86 16.90
N LEU A 39 -5.36 -1.44 16.86
CA LEU A 39 -5.62 -2.67 16.12
C LEU A 39 -5.36 -2.51 14.62
N ILE A 40 -5.81 -1.41 14.00
CA ILE A 40 -5.57 -1.14 12.57
C ILE A 40 -4.08 -1.04 12.29
N VAL A 41 -3.34 -0.28 13.09
CA VAL A 41 -1.88 -0.13 12.92
C VAL A 41 -1.19 -1.47 13.09
N LEU A 42 -1.50 -2.23 14.13
CA LEU A 42 -0.88 -3.53 14.41
C LEU A 42 -1.11 -4.52 13.27
N VAL A 43 -2.36 -4.67 12.81
CA VAL A 43 -2.69 -5.57 11.68
C VAL A 43 -1.97 -5.13 10.41
N SER A 44 -1.97 -3.82 10.10
CA SER A 44 -1.25 -3.29 8.94
C SER A 44 0.24 -3.57 9.02
N THR A 45 0.87 -3.35 10.18
CA THR A 45 2.30 -3.58 10.36
C THR A 45 2.66 -5.05 10.24
N VAL A 46 1.88 -5.95 10.83
CA VAL A 46 2.08 -7.40 10.68
C VAL A 46 2.01 -7.78 9.20
N LEU A 47 0.98 -7.35 8.47
CA LEU A 47 0.83 -7.63 7.05
C LEU A 47 2.03 -7.12 6.22
N THR A 48 2.48 -5.89 6.48
CA THR A 48 3.61 -5.27 5.78
C THR A 48 4.93 -5.97 6.07
N LEU A 49 5.15 -6.45 7.29
CA LEU A 49 6.41 -7.11 7.69
C LEU A 49 6.44 -8.60 7.32
N SER A 50 5.29 -9.27 7.30
CA SER A 50 5.22 -10.72 7.07
C SER A 50 5.15 -11.11 5.59
N THR A 51 4.80 -10.18 4.70
CA THR A 51 4.44 -10.49 3.30
C THR A 51 5.30 -9.69 2.33
N SER A 52 5.91 -10.36 1.35
CA SER A 52 6.70 -9.65 0.35
C SER A 52 5.81 -8.85 -0.63
N PRO A 53 6.27 -7.70 -1.15
CA PRO A 53 5.49 -6.91 -2.12
C PRO A 53 5.08 -7.70 -3.38
N LEU A 54 5.92 -8.65 -3.81
CA LEU A 54 5.63 -9.50 -4.96
C LEU A 54 4.48 -10.49 -4.68
N GLU A 55 4.37 -11.00 -3.46
CA GLU A 55 3.24 -11.85 -3.05
C GLU A 55 1.96 -11.05 -2.92
N ILE A 56 2.03 -9.80 -2.42
CA ILE A 56 0.88 -8.87 -2.40
C ILE A 56 0.38 -8.62 -3.84
N SER A 57 1.28 -8.42 -4.80
CA SER A 57 0.90 -8.29 -6.22
C SER A 57 0.19 -9.54 -6.76
N GLY A 58 0.71 -10.74 -6.47
CA GLY A 58 0.04 -11.99 -6.85
C GLY A 58 -1.32 -12.20 -6.17
N ALA A 59 -1.46 -11.73 -4.93
CA ALA A 59 -2.74 -11.74 -4.23
C ALA A 59 -3.73 -10.76 -4.88
N ILE A 60 -3.30 -9.55 -5.22
CA ILE A 60 -4.12 -8.56 -5.96
C ILE A 60 -4.58 -9.15 -7.29
N GLU A 61 -3.69 -9.78 -8.07
CA GLU A 61 -4.08 -10.46 -9.31
C GLU A 61 -5.16 -11.51 -9.07
N SER A 62 -5.01 -12.32 -8.02
CA SER A 62 -5.98 -13.37 -7.66
C SER A 62 -7.33 -12.79 -7.25
N LEU A 63 -7.33 -11.69 -6.49
CA LEU A 63 -8.54 -10.96 -6.09
C LEU A 63 -9.23 -10.27 -7.28
N LEU A 64 -8.47 -9.87 -8.30
CA LEU A 64 -8.99 -9.24 -9.50
C LEU A 64 -9.46 -10.24 -10.57
N MET A 65 -9.11 -11.54 -10.47
CA MET A 65 -9.55 -12.56 -11.44
C MET A 65 -11.07 -12.57 -11.74
N PRO A 66 -11.98 -12.39 -10.76
CA PRO A 66 -13.42 -12.34 -11.05
C PRO A 66 -13.80 -11.22 -12.02
N LEU A 67 -13.06 -10.11 -12.04
CA LEU A 67 -13.30 -8.99 -12.96
C LEU A 67 -12.98 -9.35 -14.41
N LYS A 68 -12.23 -10.43 -14.67
CA LYS A 68 -11.99 -10.95 -16.02
C LYS A 68 -13.31 -11.24 -16.76
N ARG A 69 -14.36 -11.66 -16.04
CA ARG A 69 -15.70 -11.87 -16.63
C ARG A 69 -16.30 -10.60 -17.24
N PHE A 70 -15.89 -9.42 -16.76
CA PHE A 70 -16.30 -8.12 -17.28
C PHE A 70 -15.32 -7.57 -18.32
N HIS A 71 -14.49 -8.42 -18.95
CA HIS A 71 -13.46 -8.03 -19.93
C HIS A 71 -12.38 -7.09 -19.35
N PHE A 72 -12.15 -7.14 -18.05
CA PHE A 72 -11.09 -6.38 -17.39
C PHE A 72 -9.72 -7.05 -17.62
N PRO A 73 -8.66 -6.30 -18.01
CA PRO A 73 -7.34 -6.83 -18.35
C PRO A 73 -6.50 -7.14 -17.09
N VAL A 74 -6.94 -8.15 -16.33
CA VAL A 74 -6.33 -8.55 -15.05
C VAL A 74 -4.87 -8.96 -15.21
N TYR A 75 -4.55 -9.69 -16.29
CA TYR A 75 -3.21 -10.23 -16.49
C TYR A 75 -2.20 -9.15 -16.85
N GLU A 76 -2.59 -8.21 -17.70
CA GLU A 76 -1.78 -7.07 -18.11
C GLU A 76 -1.49 -6.17 -16.91
N LEU A 77 -2.49 -5.94 -16.04
CA LEU A 77 -2.30 -5.20 -14.79
C LEU A 77 -1.36 -5.91 -13.82
N ALA A 78 -1.50 -7.22 -13.66
CA ALA A 78 -0.60 -8.01 -12.83
C ALA A 78 0.85 -7.98 -13.35
N LEU A 79 1.01 -8.06 -14.68
CA LEU A 79 2.32 -7.91 -15.32
C LEU A 79 2.91 -6.52 -15.08
N MET A 80 2.15 -5.45 -15.34
CA MET A 80 2.59 -4.07 -15.12
C MET A 80 3.00 -3.85 -13.66
N LEU A 81 2.20 -4.33 -12.71
CA LEU A 81 2.50 -4.25 -11.28
C LEU A 81 3.77 -5.04 -10.92
N SER A 82 3.94 -6.25 -11.46
CA SER A 82 5.15 -7.05 -11.23
C SER A 82 6.41 -6.40 -11.81
N ILE A 83 6.33 -5.74 -12.98
CA ILE A 83 7.44 -5.00 -13.57
C ILE A 83 7.75 -3.77 -12.70
N ALA A 84 6.73 -2.99 -12.33
CA ALA A 84 6.87 -1.81 -11.51
C ALA A 84 7.55 -2.14 -10.17
N LEU A 85 7.05 -3.15 -9.44
CA LEU A 85 7.64 -3.56 -8.16
C LEU A 85 9.09 -4.04 -8.28
N ARG A 86 9.45 -4.68 -9.41
CA ARG A 86 10.84 -5.07 -9.68
C ARG A 86 11.73 -3.88 -10.02
N PHE A 87 11.20 -2.87 -10.70
CA PHE A 87 11.95 -1.70 -11.13
C PHE A 87 12.06 -0.62 -10.06
N VAL A 88 11.16 -0.56 -9.08
CA VAL A 88 11.23 0.40 -7.97
C VAL A 88 12.60 0.41 -7.27
N PRO A 89 13.18 -0.72 -6.83
CA PRO A 89 14.51 -0.73 -6.23
C PRO A 89 15.59 -0.18 -7.18
N THR A 90 15.58 -0.61 -8.44
CA THR A 90 16.56 -0.16 -9.45
C THR A 90 16.44 1.33 -9.74
N LEU A 91 15.22 1.89 -9.77
CA LEU A 91 14.99 3.32 -9.98
C LEU A 91 15.46 4.14 -8.77
N ILE A 92 15.33 3.61 -7.55
CA ILE A 92 15.87 4.25 -6.34
C ILE A 92 17.40 4.31 -6.43
N ASP A 93 18.06 3.18 -6.73
CA ASP A 93 19.52 3.13 -6.89
C ASP A 93 20.01 4.08 -7.99
N GLU A 94 19.31 4.13 -9.13
CA GLU A 94 19.63 5.03 -10.23
C GLU A 94 19.45 6.50 -9.83
N THR A 95 18.37 6.81 -9.10
CA THR A 95 18.14 8.15 -8.56
C THR A 95 19.28 8.58 -7.64
N GLU A 96 19.75 7.70 -6.76
CA GLU A 96 20.89 7.98 -5.88
C GLU A 96 22.18 8.21 -6.66
N ARG A 97 22.45 7.41 -7.69
CA ARG A 97 23.61 7.59 -8.59
C ARG A 97 23.55 8.93 -9.31
N ILE A 98 22.42 9.28 -9.90
CA ILE A 98 22.22 10.55 -10.61
C ILE A 98 22.38 11.72 -9.61
N MET A 99 21.78 11.62 -8.43
CA MET A 99 21.92 12.64 -7.38
C MET A 99 23.38 12.86 -6.99
N ASN A 100 24.15 11.79 -6.79
CA ASN A 100 25.56 11.88 -6.44
C ASN A 100 26.40 12.45 -7.59
N ALA A 101 26.13 12.05 -8.84
CA ALA A 101 26.80 12.62 -10.02
C ALA A 101 26.53 14.13 -10.15
N GLN A 102 25.30 14.57 -9.92
CA GLN A 102 24.95 16.00 -9.96
C GLN A 102 25.59 16.76 -8.80
N ARG A 103 25.67 16.18 -7.59
CA ARG A 103 26.42 16.76 -6.46
C ARG A 103 27.90 16.96 -6.80
N SER A 104 28.54 15.97 -7.43
CA SER A 104 29.93 16.09 -7.90
C SER A 104 30.12 17.17 -8.97
N ARG A 105 29.07 17.48 -9.76
CA ARG A 105 29.05 18.59 -10.72
C ARG A 105 28.70 19.94 -10.08
N GLY A 106 28.64 20.02 -8.74
CA GLY A 106 28.37 21.25 -7.99
C GLY A 106 26.89 21.56 -7.75
N ALA A 107 25.98 20.63 -8.04
CA ALA A 107 24.57 20.81 -7.71
C ALA A 107 24.31 20.59 -6.21
N ASP A 108 24.00 21.67 -5.50
CA ASP A 108 23.58 21.60 -4.10
C ASP A 108 22.04 21.55 -4.00
N PHE A 109 21.48 20.42 -3.58
CA PHE A 109 20.02 20.24 -3.47
C PHE A 109 19.43 20.75 -2.14
N SER A 110 20.27 21.09 -1.17
CA SER A 110 19.85 21.45 0.20
C SER A 110 19.61 22.96 0.36
N HIS A 111 20.25 23.80 -0.46
CA HIS A 111 20.18 25.27 -0.33
C HIS A 111 19.42 25.96 -1.48
N GLY A 112 18.77 27.08 -1.16
CA GLY A 112 18.08 27.97 -2.09
C GLY A 112 16.56 28.10 -1.86
N SER A 113 15.92 29.00 -2.62
CA SER A 113 14.46 29.16 -2.62
C SER A 113 13.75 27.94 -3.18
N LEU A 114 12.45 27.79 -2.88
CA LEU A 114 11.63 26.67 -3.36
C LEU A 114 11.71 26.50 -4.89
N TRP A 115 11.68 27.62 -5.62
CA TRP A 115 11.83 27.67 -7.08
C TRP A 115 13.18 27.14 -7.57
N THR A 116 14.26 27.50 -6.88
CA THR A 116 15.60 27.01 -7.20
C THR A 116 15.72 25.51 -6.94
N ARG A 117 15.10 24.99 -5.88
CA ARG A 117 15.06 23.54 -5.61
C ARG A 117 14.28 22.78 -6.69
N ILE A 118 13.14 23.29 -7.14
CA ILE A 118 12.36 22.69 -8.23
C ILE A 118 13.18 22.62 -9.52
N LYS A 119 13.89 23.70 -9.89
CA LYS A 119 14.78 23.70 -11.07
C LYS A 119 15.89 22.64 -10.95
N LYS A 120 16.44 22.45 -9.76
CA LYS A 120 17.47 21.42 -9.51
C LYS A 120 16.91 20.00 -9.67
N LEU A 121 15.65 19.74 -9.32
CA LEU A 121 15.02 18.43 -9.51
C LEU A 121 14.94 18.04 -10.99
N ILE A 122 14.81 18.99 -11.91
CA ILE A 122 14.77 18.72 -13.36
C ILE A 122 16.07 18.03 -13.83
N ALA A 123 17.22 18.37 -13.26
CA ALA A 123 18.51 17.76 -13.58
C ALA A 123 18.63 16.28 -13.14
N ILE A 124 17.76 15.83 -12.24
CA ILE A 124 17.63 14.42 -11.85
C ILE A 124 16.54 13.74 -12.68
N LEU A 125 15.41 14.43 -12.86
CA LEU A 125 14.21 13.89 -13.47
C LEU A 125 14.41 13.54 -14.94
N ILE A 126 15.08 14.41 -15.72
CA ILE A 126 15.30 14.16 -17.16
C ILE A 126 16.15 12.88 -17.39
N PRO A 127 17.35 12.73 -16.78
CA PRO A 127 18.13 11.49 -16.95
C PRO A 127 17.41 10.24 -16.43
N LEU A 128 16.63 10.36 -15.34
CA LEU A 128 15.87 9.24 -14.79
C LEU A 128 14.79 8.78 -15.77
N PHE A 129 14.06 9.70 -16.41
CA PHE A 129 13.08 9.36 -17.44
C PHE A 129 13.73 8.72 -18.66
N GLU A 130 14.83 9.29 -19.16
CA GLU A 130 15.57 8.70 -20.29
C GLU A 130 15.98 7.25 -19.98
N SER A 131 16.56 7.01 -18.80
CA SER A 131 16.94 5.67 -18.34
C SER A 131 15.73 4.74 -18.20
N ALA A 132 14.60 5.24 -17.68
CA ALA A 132 13.39 4.45 -17.52
C ALA A 132 12.77 4.06 -18.88
N PHE A 133 12.73 4.96 -19.86
CA PHE A 133 12.25 4.66 -21.21
C PHE A 133 13.18 3.69 -21.94
N GLY A 134 14.51 3.89 -21.86
CA GLY A 134 15.46 2.96 -22.44
C GLY A 134 15.30 1.54 -21.88
N ARG A 135 15.12 1.41 -20.56
CA ARG A 135 14.83 0.12 -19.92
C ARG A 135 13.49 -0.48 -20.34
N ALA A 136 12.47 0.35 -20.57
CA ALA A 136 11.18 -0.12 -21.04
C ALA A 136 11.28 -0.70 -22.46
N ASP A 137 12.02 -0.04 -23.35
CA ASP A 137 12.27 -0.50 -24.72
C ASP A 137 13.09 -1.79 -24.73
N GLU A 138 14.19 -1.85 -23.97
CA GLU A 138 15.00 -3.07 -23.82
C GLU A 138 14.17 -4.23 -23.27
N LEU A 139 13.32 -3.97 -22.27
CA LEU A 139 12.43 -4.98 -21.70
C LEU A 139 11.40 -5.46 -22.74
N ALA A 140 10.80 -4.55 -23.50
CA ALA A 140 9.82 -4.89 -24.53
C ALA A 140 10.44 -5.79 -25.61
N VAL A 141 11.59 -5.40 -26.16
CA VAL A 141 12.33 -6.19 -27.14
C VAL A 141 12.72 -7.56 -26.57
N ALA A 142 13.21 -7.61 -25.33
CA ALA A 142 13.56 -8.86 -24.67
C ALA A 142 12.35 -9.77 -24.42
N MET A 143 11.16 -9.19 -24.14
CA MET A 143 9.92 -9.92 -23.97
C MET A 143 9.45 -10.52 -25.31
N GLU A 144 9.47 -9.75 -26.39
CA GLU A 144 9.13 -10.21 -27.74
C GLU A 144 10.08 -11.31 -28.22
N ALA A 145 11.40 -11.14 -28.02
CA ALA A 145 12.40 -12.13 -28.36
C ALA A 145 12.21 -13.47 -27.61
N ARG A 146 11.65 -13.42 -26.39
CA ARG A 146 11.26 -14.61 -25.61
C ARG A 146 9.88 -15.16 -25.99
N GLY A 147 9.25 -14.63 -27.04
CA GLY A 147 7.95 -15.08 -27.53
C GLY A 147 6.77 -14.64 -26.67
N TYR A 148 6.88 -13.54 -25.92
CA TYR A 148 5.75 -12.99 -25.19
C TYR A 148 4.71 -12.42 -26.18
N ARG A 149 3.50 -12.99 -26.20
CA ARG A 149 2.38 -12.62 -27.10
C ARG A 149 1.10 -12.20 -26.36
N GLY A 150 1.22 -11.69 -25.13
CA GLY A 150 0.07 -11.35 -24.28
C GLY A 150 -0.38 -12.46 -23.33
N GLY A 151 -1.48 -12.23 -22.60
CA GLY A 151 -1.89 -13.05 -21.43
C GLY A 151 -2.71 -14.31 -21.68
N GLU A 152 -3.24 -14.50 -22.87
CA GLU A 152 -4.10 -15.64 -23.17
C GLU A 152 -3.30 -16.93 -23.33
N GLY A 153 -3.79 -18.03 -22.74
CA GLY A 153 -3.19 -19.36 -22.87
C GLY A 153 -1.87 -19.59 -22.11
N ARG A 154 -1.45 -18.67 -21.24
CA ARG A 154 -0.19 -18.80 -20.47
C ARG A 154 -0.33 -19.68 -19.23
N SER A 155 0.69 -20.49 -18.96
CA SER A 155 0.87 -21.18 -17.68
C SER A 155 1.51 -20.23 -16.64
N ARG A 156 1.23 -20.47 -15.35
CA ARG A 156 1.78 -19.68 -14.24
C ARG A 156 2.89 -20.45 -13.57
N TYR A 157 4.07 -19.83 -13.45
CA TYR A 157 5.21 -20.42 -12.75
C TYR A 157 5.04 -20.34 -11.23
N ARG A 158 4.62 -19.18 -10.71
CA ARG A 158 4.33 -18.98 -9.28
C ARG A 158 2.83 -19.01 -9.08
N VAL A 159 2.33 -20.10 -8.52
CA VAL A 159 0.91 -20.30 -8.20
C VAL A 159 0.75 -20.15 -6.69
N LEU A 160 -0.23 -19.36 -6.24
CA LEU A 160 -0.62 -19.36 -4.83
C LEU A 160 -1.28 -20.70 -4.51
N GLN A 161 -0.61 -21.52 -3.71
CA GLN A 161 -1.15 -22.80 -3.25
C GLN A 161 -1.71 -22.60 -1.85
N LEU A 162 -3.02 -22.81 -1.70
CA LEU A 162 -3.66 -22.78 -0.39
C LEU A 162 -3.18 -23.96 0.45
N GLN A 163 -2.52 -23.66 1.56
CA GLN A 163 -2.07 -24.64 2.53
C GLN A 163 -3.17 -24.95 3.53
N ARG A 164 -3.01 -26.05 4.28
CA ARG A 164 -3.97 -26.42 5.34
C ARG A 164 -4.09 -25.34 6.42
N MET A 165 -3.00 -24.63 6.68
CA MET A 165 -2.99 -23.49 7.61
C MET A 165 -3.86 -22.33 7.11
N ASP A 166 -3.93 -22.09 5.79
CA ASP A 166 -4.76 -21.04 5.22
C ASP A 166 -6.24 -21.33 5.41
N TRP A 167 -6.64 -22.60 5.26
CA TRP A 167 -8.01 -23.03 5.54
C TRP A 167 -8.41 -22.89 7.01
N VAL A 168 -7.49 -23.26 7.92
CA VAL A 168 -7.72 -23.08 9.37
C VAL A 168 -7.82 -21.59 9.70
N ALA A 169 -6.93 -20.75 9.18
CA ALA A 169 -6.96 -19.30 9.37
C ALA A 169 -8.25 -18.68 8.82
N ALA A 170 -8.70 -19.11 7.62
CA ALA A 170 -9.94 -18.66 7.02
C ALA A 170 -11.17 -19.05 7.87
N LEU A 171 -11.20 -20.28 8.39
CA LEU A 171 -12.27 -20.73 9.28
C LEU A 171 -12.33 -19.90 10.57
N ILE A 172 -11.18 -19.66 11.21
CA ILE A 172 -11.08 -18.84 12.42
C ILE A 172 -11.56 -17.41 12.15
N MET A 173 -11.14 -16.82 11.02
CA MET A 173 -11.56 -15.48 10.60
C MET A 173 -13.07 -15.37 10.37
N ILE A 174 -13.67 -16.37 9.70
CA ILE A 174 -15.11 -16.41 9.46
C ILE A 174 -15.87 -16.58 10.79
N ALA A 175 -15.45 -17.51 11.65
CA ALA A 175 -16.06 -17.73 12.95
C ALA A 175 -16.01 -16.48 13.84
N PHE A 176 -14.85 -15.82 13.89
CA PHE A 176 -14.67 -14.57 14.63
C PHE A 176 -15.55 -13.44 14.07
N SER A 177 -15.67 -13.33 12.75
CA SER A 177 -16.54 -12.35 12.09
C SER A 177 -18.02 -12.58 12.41
N ILE A 178 -18.48 -13.84 12.36
CA ILE A 178 -19.86 -14.21 12.71
C ILE A 178 -20.14 -13.90 14.19
N LEU A 179 -19.20 -14.22 15.08
CA LEU A 179 -19.33 -13.91 16.51
C LEU A 179 -19.52 -12.41 16.75
N ILE A 180 -18.72 -11.57 16.10
CA ILE A 180 -18.84 -10.10 16.19
C ILE A 180 -20.20 -9.62 15.66
N ILE A 181 -20.67 -10.17 14.54
CA ILE A 181 -21.98 -9.80 13.97
C ILE A 181 -23.10 -10.20 14.93
N LEU A 182 -23.06 -11.39 15.51
CA LEU A 182 -24.05 -11.85 16.48
C LEU A 182 -24.06 -10.97 17.74
N MET A 183 -22.88 -10.66 18.30
CA MET A 183 -22.76 -9.74 19.44
C MET A 183 -23.32 -8.35 19.13
N ARG A 184 -23.17 -7.87 17.89
CA ARG A 184 -23.71 -6.58 17.47
C ARG A 184 -25.23 -6.58 17.21
N VAL A 185 -25.80 -7.72 16.84
CA VAL A 185 -27.24 -7.84 16.58
C VAL A 185 -28.02 -8.08 17.88
N TRP A 186 -27.40 -8.77 18.85
CA TRP A 186 -28.02 -9.13 20.13
C TRP A 186 -27.74 -8.16 21.29
N GLY A 187 -26.82 -7.21 21.12
CA GLY A 187 -26.47 -6.17 22.10
C GLY A 187 -26.86 -4.78 21.62
#